data_AF-H6QD05-F1
#
_entry.id   AF-H6QD05-F1
#
_cell.length_a   1.000
_cell.length_b   1.000
_cell.length_c   1.000
_cell.angle_alpha   90.00
_cell.angle_beta   90.00
_cell.angle_gamma   90.00
#
_symmetry.space_group_name_H-M   'P 1'
#
loop_
_entity.id
_entity.type
_entity.pdbx_description
1 polymer ?
#
loop_
_entity_poly.entity_id
_entity_poly.type
_entity_poly.pdbx_seq_one_letter_code
_entity_poly.pdbx_strand_id
1 'polypeptide(L)'
;MPDLAGLKSKAKLLFFILFVAFGLIWPIVPWGPLIGLFFGVYVWLWLLAFLVVVGFTWRRACLAFFTVLPLVASSVFLPALAVAPLVLLFAFLLMWYAAAKRFGVFWGFLYVVSVHLFAAVAMAVTDMLTGLATRANTVGLDPYERLDVALFLSLSAAYFAVANIVTVGLYRRFERQ
;
A
#
# COMPACT_ATOMS: atom_id res chain seq x y z
N MET A 1 -12.67 31.22 -5.75
CA MET A 1 -12.90 29.78 -5.53
C MET A 1 -11.53 29.11 -5.49
N PRO A 2 -11.13 28.46 -4.38
CA PRO A 2 -9.86 27.74 -4.33
C PRO A 2 -9.86 26.64 -5.40
N ASP A 3 -8.76 26.55 -6.14
CA ASP A 3 -8.56 25.58 -7.22
C ASP A 3 -8.69 24.15 -6.67
N LEU A 4 -9.86 23.54 -6.91
CA LEU A 4 -10.21 22.19 -6.47
C LEU A 4 -9.30 21.12 -7.12
N ALA A 5 -8.69 21.41 -8.27
CA ALA A 5 -7.73 20.52 -8.91
C ALA A 5 -6.38 20.56 -8.17
N GLY A 6 -5.91 21.76 -7.81
CA GLY A 6 -4.73 21.96 -6.98
C GLY A 6 -4.85 21.29 -5.60
N LEU A 7 -6.03 21.36 -4.96
CA LEU A 7 -6.26 20.73 -3.65
C LEU A 7 -6.22 19.20 -3.73
N LYS A 8 -6.83 18.60 -4.77
CA LYS A 8 -6.78 17.16 -5.03
C LYS A 8 -5.34 16.68 -5.25
N SER A 9 -4.55 17.43 -6.04
CA SER A 9 -3.15 17.12 -6.33
C SER A 9 -2.29 17.10 -5.06
N LYS A 10 -2.44 18.13 -4.20
CA LYS A 10 -1.73 18.23 -2.91
C LYS A 10 -2.08 17.07 -1.97
N ALA A 11 -3.36 16.68 -1.92
CA ALA A 11 -3.79 15.54 -1.11
C ALA A 11 -3.14 14.23 -1.58
N LYS A 12 -3.05 13.98 -2.90
CA LYS A 12 -2.34 12.80 -3.43
C LYS A 12 -0.89 12.77 -3.00
N LEU A 13 -0.21 13.89 -3.17
CA LEU A 13 1.18 14.03 -2.79
C LEU A 13 1.38 13.79 -1.30
N LEU A 14 0.51 14.34 -0.44
CA LEU A 14 0.56 14.12 1.00
C LEU A 14 0.42 12.64 1.37
N PHE A 15 -0.58 11.94 0.84
CA PHE A 15 -0.75 10.51 1.12
C PHE A 15 0.43 9.66 0.64
N PHE A 16 1.03 10.00 -0.50
CA PHE A 16 2.22 9.32 -0.98
C PHE A 16 3.44 9.58 -0.09
N ILE A 17 3.68 10.83 0.29
CA ILE A 17 4.79 11.17 1.19
C ILE A 17 4.60 10.46 2.53
N LEU A 18 3.39 10.49 3.09
CA LEU A 18 3.07 9.77 4.32
C LEU A 18 3.32 8.27 4.18
N PHE A 19 2.87 7.64 3.10
CA PHE A 19 3.07 6.22 2.88
C PHE A 19 4.54 5.82 2.77
N VAL A 20 5.33 6.59 2.00
CA VAL A 20 6.78 6.38 1.86
C VAL A 20 7.51 6.63 3.17
N ALA A 21 7.20 7.74 3.86
CA ALA A 21 7.86 8.12 5.11
C ALA A 21 7.49 7.20 6.28
N PHE A 22 6.31 6.57 6.27
CA PHE A 22 5.88 5.68 7.35
C PHE A 22 6.82 4.48 7.55
N GLY A 23 7.42 3.96 6.47
CA GLY A 23 8.45 2.91 6.55
C GLY A 23 9.65 3.31 7.42
N LEU A 24 10.01 4.60 7.42
CA LEU A 24 11.13 5.15 8.20
C LEU A 24 10.86 5.23 9.71
N ILE A 25 9.61 5.00 10.13
CA ILE A 25 9.26 4.89 11.55
C ILE A 25 9.72 3.53 12.11
N TRP A 26 9.94 2.53 11.25
CA TRP A 26 10.38 1.20 11.65
C TRP A 26 11.56 1.21 12.65
N PRO A 27 12.67 1.95 12.40
CA PRO A 27 13.80 1.98 13.31
C PRO A 27 13.58 2.75 14.61
N ILE A 28 12.58 3.63 14.65
CA ILE A 28 12.36 4.57 15.74
C ILE A 28 11.64 3.90 16.91
N VAL A 29 10.63 3.09 16.60
CA VAL A 29 9.75 2.51 17.60
C VAL A 29 10.13 1.05 17.85
N PRO A 30 10.31 0.62 19.12
CA PRO A 30 10.51 -0.80 19.43
C PRO A 30 9.17 -1.53 19.32
N TRP A 31 8.82 -1.97 18.11
CA TRP A 31 7.47 -2.44 17.81
C TRP A 31 6.99 -3.57 18.71
N GLY A 32 7.80 -4.60 18.98
CA GLY A 32 7.42 -5.69 19.88
C GLY A 32 5.98 -6.18 19.66
N PRO A 33 5.05 -6.04 20.63
CA PRO A 33 3.65 -6.43 20.45
C PRO A 33 2.85 -5.55 19.46
N LEU A 34 3.33 -4.35 19.13
CA LEU A 34 2.71 -3.38 18.22
C LEU A 34 3.00 -3.63 16.73
N ILE A 35 3.69 -4.72 16.38
CA ILE A 35 3.98 -5.08 14.99
C ILE A 35 2.69 -5.13 14.14
N GLY A 36 1.60 -5.68 14.69
CA GLY A 36 0.30 -5.73 14.02
C GLY A 36 -0.24 -4.34 13.68
N LEU A 37 -0.13 -3.39 14.62
CA LEU A 37 -0.53 -2.00 14.42
C LEU A 37 0.29 -1.34 13.30
N PHE A 38 1.61 -1.55 13.29
CA PHE A 38 2.47 -1.02 12.23
C PHE A 38 2.03 -1.49 10.84
N PHE A 39 1.91 -2.80 10.66
CA PHE A 39 1.49 -3.35 9.36
C PHE A 39 0.05 -2.97 9.02
N GLY A 40 -0.85 -2.87 10.00
CA GLY A 40 -2.21 -2.38 9.81
C GLY A 40 -2.23 -0.96 9.24
N VAL A 41 -1.47 -0.04 9.84
CA VAL A 41 -1.35 1.34 9.34
C VAL A 41 -0.66 1.38 7.99
N TYR A 42 0.40 0.60 7.78
CA TYR A 42 1.12 0.55 6.51
C TYR A 42 0.23 0.07 5.36
N VAL A 43 -0.50 -1.05 5.54
CA VAL A 43 -1.45 -1.58 4.55
C VAL A 43 -2.63 -0.62 4.34
N TRP A 44 -3.04 0.11 5.37
CA TRP A 44 -4.08 1.13 5.24
C TRP A 44 -3.60 2.30 4.38
N LEU A 45 -2.41 2.83 4.64
CA LEU A 45 -1.79 3.88 3.81
C LEU A 45 -1.60 3.42 2.37
N TRP A 46 -1.23 2.16 2.16
CA TRP A 46 -1.14 1.53 0.85
C TRP A 46 -2.48 1.53 0.10
N LEU A 47 -3.57 1.14 0.78
CA LEU A 47 -4.93 1.19 0.22
C LEU A 47 -5.38 2.61 -0.07
N LEU A 48 -5.12 3.57 0.82
CA LEU A 48 -5.46 4.97 0.60
C LEU A 48 -4.69 5.56 -0.58
N ALA A 49 -3.39 5.29 -0.69
CA ALA A 49 -2.56 5.69 -1.82
C ALA A 49 -3.11 5.14 -3.15
N PHE A 50 -3.60 3.90 -3.15
CA PHE A 50 -4.29 3.33 -4.31
C PHE A 50 -5.59 4.07 -4.63
N LEU A 51 -6.45 4.25 -3.63
CA LEU A 51 -7.77 4.87 -3.78
C LEU A 51 -7.68 6.32 -4.23
N VAL A 52 -6.68 7.09 -3.76
CA VAL A 52 -6.49 8.49 -4.15
C VAL A 52 -6.15 8.64 -5.64
N VAL A 53 -5.51 7.65 -6.24
CA VAL A 53 -5.25 7.61 -7.68
C VAL A 53 -6.49 7.17 -8.45
N VAL A 54 -7.14 6.10 -8.00
CA VAL A 54 -8.16 5.39 -8.78
C VAL A 54 -9.57 5.98 -8.61
N GLY A 55 -9.92 6.43 -7.41
CA GLY A 55 -11.21 7.05 -7.11
C GLY A 55 -11.52 7.03 -5.61
N PHE A 56 -11.11 8.08 -4.91
CA PHE A 56 -11.29 8.18 -3.45
C PHE A 56 -12.72 8.54 -3.10
N THR A 57 -13.31 7.80 -2.15
CA THR A 57 -14.57 8.14 -1.50
C THR A 57 -14.49 7.78 -0.03
N TRP A 58 -15.25 8.48 0.82
CA TRP A 58 -15.27 8.20 2.27
C TRP A 58 -15.63 6.72 2.54
N ARG A 59 -16.61 6.18 1.82
CA ARG A 59 -17.04 4.78 1.94
C ARG A 59 -15.89 3.81 1.68
N ARG A 60 -15.09 4.05 0.63
CA ARG A 60 -13.93 3.21 0.29
C ARG A 60 -12.80 3.36 1.32
N ALA A 61 -12.60 4.56 1.85
CA ALA A 61 -11.62 4.79 2.93
C ALA A 61 -12.00 4.03 4.21
N CYS A 62 -13.29 3.99 4.56
CA CYS A 62 -13.77 3.21 5.69
C CYS A 62 -13.66 1.70 5.44
N LEU A 63 -14.00 1.22 4.24
CA LEU A 63 -13.75 -0.17 3.88
C LEU A 63 -12.27 -0.53 4.01
N ALA A 64 -11.36 0.35 3.55
CA ALA A 64 -9.93 0.14 3.70
C ALA A 64 -9.49 0.05 5.18
N PHE A 65 -10.09 0.86 6.05
CA PHE A 65 -9.83 0.77 7.50
C PHE A 65 -10.34 -0.55 8.08
N PHE A 66 -11.55 -0.99 7.74
CA PHE A 66 -12.09 -2.27 8.20
C PHE A 66 -11.28 -3.46 7.68
N THR A 67 -10.75 -3.38 6.45
CA THR A 67 -9.88 -4.41 5.87
C THR A 67 -8.65 -4.66 6.73
N VAL A 68 -8.02 -3.62 7.30
CA VAL A 68 -6.79 -3.75 8.07
C VAL A 68 -7.03 -3.97 9.57
N LEU A 69 -8.29 -3.85 10.02
CA LEU A 69 -8.66 -3.94 11.42
C LEU A 69 -8.12 -5.20 12.12
N PRO A 70 -8.08 -6.39 11.48
CA PRO A 70 -7.49 -7.56 12.12
C PRO A 70 -6.00 -7.45 12.43
N LEU A 71 -5.22 -6.74 11.58
CA LEU A 71 -3.81 -6.46 11.86
C LEU A 71 -3.68 -5.47 13.03
N VAL A 72 -4.53 -4.45 13.07
CA VAL A 72 -4.52 -3.48 14.17
C VAL A 72 -4.93 -4.17 15.47
N ALA A 73 -5.98 -4.99 15.45
CA ALA A 73 -6.47 -5.71 16.62
C ALA A 73 -5.45 -6.72 17.15
N SER A 74 -4.61 -7.30 16.28
CA SER A 74 -3.61 -8.27 16.73
C SER A 74 -2.55 -7.71 17.67
N SER A 75 -2.38 -6.38 17.71
CA SER A 75 -1.47 -5.75 18.67
C SER A 75 -1.96 -5.82 20.12
N VAL A 76 -3.25 -6.07 20.34
CA VAL A 76 -3.87 -6.21 21.67
C VAL A 76 -4.57 -7.55 21.86
N PHE A 77 -4.88 -8.26 20.76
CA PHE A 77 -5.59 -9.53 20.75
C PHE A 77 -4.97 -10.46 19.70
N LEU A 78 -3.91 -11.17 20.09
CA LEU A 78 -3.16 -12.10 19.22
C LEU A 78 -4.03 -13.05 18.37
N PRO A 79 -5.16 -13.61 18.85
CA PRO A 79 -5.99 -14.49 18.03
C PRO A 79 -6.52 -13.84 16.74
N ALA A 80 -6.55 -12.51 16.64
CA ALA A 80 -6.86 -11.81 15.40
C ALA A 80 -5.87 -12.12 14.25
N LEU A 81 -4.66 -12.60 14.55
CA LEU A 81 -3.70 -13.05 13.52
C LEU A 81 -4.22 -14.23 12.70
N ALA A 82 -5.16 -15.03 13.23
CA ALA A 82 -5.74 -16.16 12.49
C ALA A 82 -6.43 -15.72 11.18
N VAL A 83 -6.95 -14.50 11.14
CA VAL A 83 -7.60 -13.91 9.96
C VAL A 83 -6.72 -12.88 9.24
N ALA A 84 -5.51 -12.59 9.74
CA ALA A 84 -4.56 -11.67 9.10
C ALA A 84 -4.22 -12.03 7.64
N PRO A 85 -4.09 -13.32 7.24
CA PRO A 85 -3.88 -13.67 5.83
C PRO A 85 -4.99 -13.18 4.89
N LEU A 86 -6.23 -13.06 5.39
CA LEU A 86 -7.36 -12.57 4.60
C LEU A 86 -7.29 -11.06 4.31
N VAL A 87 -6.50 -10.31 5.07
CA VAL A 87 -6.36 -8.85 4.92
C VAL A 87 -5.86 -8.48 3.53
N LEU A 88 -4.87 -9.22 3.01
CA LEU A 88 -4.34 -9.00 1.66
C LEU A 88 -5.39 -9.34 0.58
N LEU A 89 -6.18 -10.38 0.79
CA LEU A 89 -7.28 -10.73 -0.12
C LEU A 89 -8.35 -9.63 -0.12
N PHE A 90 -8.79 -9.16 1.05
CA PHE A 90 -9.75 -8.07 1.15
C PHE A 90 -9.22 -6.76 0.57
N ALA A 91 -7.92 -6.48 0.77
CA ALA A 91 -7.25 -5.33 0.18
C ALA A 91 -7.28 -5.41 -1.36
N PHE A 92 -6.92 -6.57 -1.91
CA PHE A 92 -6.99 -6.82 -3.35
C PHE A 92 -8.42 -6.65 -3.89
N LEU A 93 -9.42 -7.25 -3.23
CA LEU A 93 -10.83 -7.13 -3.63
C LEU A 93 -11.33 -5.69 -3.58
N LEU A 94 -10.92 -4.90 -2.57
CA LEU A 94 -11.27 -3.49 -2.48
C LEU A 94 -10.61 -2.66 -3.59
N MET A 95 -9.33 -2.90 -3.87
CA MET A 95 -8.63 -2.27 -4.99
C MET A 95 -9.30 -2.61 -6.33
N TRP A 96 -9.63 -3.88 -6.54
CA TRP A 96 -10.32 -4.33 -7.73
C TRP A 96 -11.72 -3.71 -7.84
N TYR A 97 -12.50 -3.70 -6.76
CA TYR A 97 -13.79 -3.03 -6.73
C TYR A 97 -13.68 -1.54 -7.11
N ALA A 98 -12.70 -0.82 -6.57
CA ALA A 98 -12.47 0.58 -6.88
C ALA A 98 -12.07 0.79 -8.35
N ALA A 99 -11.17 -0.03 -8.87
CA ALA A 99 -10.72 0.00 -10.26
C ALA A 99 -11.83 -0.41 -11.24
N ALA A 100 -12.64 -1.41 -10.90
CA ALA A 100 -13.75 -1.89 -11.70
C ALA A 100 -14.83 -0.81 -11.90
N LYS A 101 -15.00 0.08 -10.92
CA LYS A 101 -15.89 1.23 -11.08
C LYS A 101 -15.37 2.29 -12.05
N ARG A 102 -14.05 2.38 -12.26
CA ARG A 102 -13.44 3.34 -13.19
C ARG A 102 -13.20 2.77 -14.58
N PHE A 103 -12.63 1.58 -14.68
CA PHE A 103 -12.22 0.97 -15.96
C PHE A 103 -13.13 -0.19 -16.40
N GLY A 104 -14.03 -0.65 -15.53
CA GLY A 104 -14.84 -1.85 -15.74
C GLY A 104 -14.24 -3.12 -15.16
N VAL A 105 -15.05 -4.17 -15.02
CA VAL A 105 -14.68 -5.35 -14.21
C VAL A 105 -13.38 -5.99 -14.68
N PHE A 106 -13.28 -6.33 -15.96
CA PHE A 106 -12.10 -6.97 -16.55
C PHE A 106 -10.88 -6.03 -16.56
N TRP A 107 -11.01 -4.83 -17.11
CA TRP A 107 -9.91 -3.87 -17.17
C TRP A 107 -9.45 -3.38 -15.79
N GLY A 108 -10.37 -3.29 -14.84
CA GLY A 108 -10.08 -2.97 -13.44
C GLY A 108 -9.31 -4.10 -12.75
N PHE A 109 -9.58 -5.37 -13.07
CA PHE A 109 -8.78 -6.49 -12.59
C PHE A 109 -7.35 -6.39 -13.15
N LEU A 110 -7.22 -6.27 -14.47
CA LEU A 110 -5.92 -6.14 -15.14
C LEU A 110 -5.13 -4.92 -14.65
N TYR A 111 -5.81 -3.81 -14.38
CA TYR A 111 -5.22 -2.62 -13.79
C TYR A 111 -4.56 -2.95 -12.44
N VAL A 112 -5.30 -3.56 -11.50
CA VAL A 112 -4.76 -3.89 -10.17
C VAL A 112 -3.57 -4.83 -10.30
N VAL A 113 -3.70 -5.90 -11.10
CA VAL A 113 -2.61 -6.84 -11.36
C VAL A 113 -1.39 -6.13 -11.93
N SER A 114 -1.57 -5.21 -12.89
CA SER A 114 -0.47 -4.46 -13.52
C SER A 114 0.26 -3.57 -12.51
N VAL A 115 -0.48 -2.85 -11.64
CA VAL A 115 0.14 -2.01 -10.59
C VAL A 115 1.03 -2.86 -9.68
N HIS A 116 0.54 -4.02 -9.24
CA HIS A 116 1.30 -4.90 -8.35
C HIS A 116 2.49 -5.54 -9.09
N LEU A 117 2.31 -5.94 -10.34
CA LEU A 117 3.38 -6.52 -11.14
C LEU A 117 4.50 -5.51 -11.38
N PHE A 118 4.19 -4.26 -11.74
CA PHE A 118 5.22 -3.24 -11.92
C PHE A 118 5.96 -2.91 -10.63
N ALA A 119 5.24 -2.80 -9.51
CA ALA A 119 5.88 -2.59 -8.21
C ALA A 119 6.76 -3.79 -7.81
N ALA A 120 6.27 -5.01 -8.00
CA ALA A 120 7.00 -6.24 -7.70
C ALA A 120 8.23 -6.42 -8.57
N VAL A 121 8.14 -6.13 -9.88
CA VAL A 121 9.29 -6.18 -10.80
C VAL A 121 10.33 -5.14 -10.40
N ALA A 122 9.93 -3.91 -10.08
CA ALA A 122 10.86 -2.87 -9.62
C ALA A 122 11.57 -3.30 -8.31
N MET A 123 10.83 -3.87 -7.36
CA MET A 123 11.40 -4.42 -6.13
C MET A 123 12.33 -5.62 -6.40
N ALA A 124 11.98 -6.53 -7.29
CA ALA A 124 12.80 -7.67 -7.65
C ALA A 124 14.12 -7.25 -8.31
N VAL A 125 14.08 -6.26 -9.21
CA VAL A 125 15.30 -5.67 -9.80
C VAL A 125 16.15 -4.99 -8.73
N THR A 126 15.52 -4.24 -7.81
CA THR A 126 16.23 -3.60 -6.69
C THR A 126 16.91 -4.64 -5.80
N ASP A 127 16.22 -5.74 -5.50
CA ASP A 127 16.77 -6.83 -4.71
C ASP A 127 17.91 -7.55 -5.44
N MET A 128 17.77 -7.81 -6.74
CA MET A 128 18.85 -8.40 -7.54
C MET A 128 20.13 -7.55 -7.51
N LEU A 129 20.00 -6.21 -7.48
CA LEU A 129 21.15 -5.29 -7.48
C LEU A 129 21.74 -5.04 -6.10
N THR A 130 20.92 -5.09 -5.05
CA THR A 130 21.31 -4.61 -3.71
C THR A 130 21.21 -5.66 -2.62
N GLY A 131 20.51 -6.78 -2.85
CA GLY A 131 20.13 -7.78 -1.86
C GLY A 131 19.18 -7.27 -0.77
N LEU A 132 18.58 -6.08 -0.93
CA LEU A 132 17.85 -5.39 0.14
C LEU A 132 16.62 -6.17 0.63
N ALA A 133 15.79 -6.71 -0.27
CA ALA A 133 14.59 -7.44 0.12
C ALA A 133 14.96 -8.80 0.72
N THR A 134 15.99 -9.47 0.18
CA THR A 134 16.55 -10.70 0.77
C THR A 134 17.04 -10.42 2.18
N ARG A 135 17.88 -9.38 2.39
CA ARG A 135 18.34 -9.00 3.73
C ARG A 135 17.19 -8.69 4.66
N ALA A 136 16.28 -7.78 4.28
CA ALA A 136 15.11 -7.41 5.08
C ALA A 136 14.23 -8.60 5.47
N ASN A 137 14.14 -9.64 4.62
CA ASN A 137 13.44 -10.88 4.96
C ASN A 137 14.26 -11.81 5.88
N THR A 138 15.59 -11.87 5.72
CA THR A 138 16.46 -12.73 6.53
C THR A 138 16.68 -12.22 7.95
N VAL A 139 16.81 -10.90 8.13
CA VAL A 139 16.82 -10.31 9.47
C VAL A 139 15.45 -10.42 10.13
N GLY A 140 14.40 -10.73 9.35
CA GLY A 140 13.04 -10.73 9.84
C GLY A 140 12.73 -9.40 10.52
N LEU A 141 11.71 -9.38 11.36
CA LEU A 141 11.38 -8.21 12.15
C LEU A 141 12.36 -8.05 13.34
N ASP A 142 13.66 -8.33 13.16
CA ASP A 142 14.66 -8.13 14.20
C ASP A 142 14.72 -6.62 14.52
N PRO A 143 14.38 -6.24 15.76
CA PRO A 143 14.39 -4.86 16.19
C PRO A 143 15.81 -4.31 16.36
N TYR A 144 16.88 -4.93 15.87
CA TYR A 144 18.24 -4.36 15.87
C TYR A 144 18.80 -4.16 14.45
N GLU A 145 18.31 -4.88 13.44
CA GLU A 145 18.64 -4.69 12.02
C GLU A 145 17.60 -3.80 11.31
N ARG A 146 17.33 -2.66 11.92
CA ARG A 146 16.13 -1.85 11.66
C ARG A 146 16.14 -1.07 10.33
N LEU A 147 17.31 -0.85 9.74
CA LEU A 147 17.43 0.04 8.59
C LEU A 147 16.97 -0.63 7.30
N ASP A 148 17.31 -1.90 7.08
CA ASP A 148 16.98 -2.61 5.84
C ASP A 148 15.46 -2.81 5.68
N VAL A 149 14.75 -3.13 6.77
CA VAL A 149 13.28 -3.22 6.75
C VAL A 149 12.65 -1.86 6.45
N ALA A 150 13.17 -0.77 7.05
CA ALA A 150 12.67 0.57 6.81
C ALA A 150 12.84 1.00 5.35
N LEU A 151 14.04 0.80 4.80
CA LEU A 151 14.37 1.09 3.41
C LEU A 151 13.52 0.25 2.45
N PHE A 152 13.38 -1.04 2.74
CA PHE A 152 12.53 -1.95 1.96
C PHE A 152 11.08 -1.45 1.90
N LEU A 153 10.47 -1.12 3.04
CA LEU A 153 9.10 -0.64 3.10
C LEU A 153 8.94 0.71 2.40
N SER A 154 9.84 1.67 2.64
CA SER A 154 9.80 2.98 1.99
C SER A 154 9.96 2.88 0.47
N LEU A 155 10.89 2.03 -0.02
CA LEU A 155 11.08 1.79 -1.46
C LEU A 155 9.89 1.07 -2.07
N SER A 156 9.35 0.06 -1.40
CA SER A 156 8.14 -0.66 -1.84
C SER A 156 6.96 0.30 -1.99
N ALA A 157 6.76 1.19 -1.01
CA ALA A 157 5.74 2.23 -1.08
C ALA A 157 5.96 3.20 -2.26
N ALA A 158 7.21 3.60 -2.51
CA ALA A 158 7.55 4.48 -3.62
C ALA A 158 7.31 3.81 -4.99
N TYR A 159 7.77 2.57 -5.17
CA TYR A 159 7.51 1.83 -6.41
C TYR A 159 6.04 1.57 -6.65
N PHE A 160 5.28 1.26 -5.60
CA PHE A 160 3.83 1.12 -5.72
C PHE A 160 3.17 2.44 -6.17
N ALA A 161 3.56 3.57 -5.58
CA ALA A 161 3.03 4.87 -5.97
C ALA A 161 3.34 5.21 -7.44
N VAL A 162 4.59 5.01 -7.86
CA VAL A 162 5.02 5.21 -9.26
C VAL A 162 4.28 4.26 -10.21
N ALA A 163 4.22 2.98 -9.88
CA ALA A 163 3.51 1.97 -10.68
C ALA A 163 2.04 2.34 -10.85
N ASN A 164 1.39 2.83 -9.80
CA ASN A 164 0.00 3.24 -9.85
C ASN A 164 -0.21 4.46 -10.77
N ILE A 165 0.68 5.46 -10.71
CA ILE A 165 0.64 6.63 -11.61
C ILE A 165 0.85 6.23 -13.07
N VAL A 166 1.87 5.40 -13.35
CA VAL A 166 2.18 4.93 -14.71
C VAL A 166 1.02 4.10 -15.26
N THR A 167 0.46 3.21 -14.45
CA THR A 167 -0.64 2.32 -14.88
C THR A 167 -1.90 3.11 -15.20
N VAL A 168 -2.22 4.19 -14.46
CA VAL A 168 -3.33 5.09 -14.87
C VAL A 168 -3.12 5.61 -16.29
N GLY A 169 -1.90 6.04 -16.62
CA GLY A 169 -1.57 6.52 -17.96
C GLY A 169 -1.86 5.47 -19.03
N LEU A 170 -1.43 4.23 -18.79
CA LEU A 170 -1.62 3.11 -19.72
C LEU A 170 -3.08 2.69 -19.91
N TYR A 171 -3.88 2.77 -18.84
CA TYR A 171 -5.27 2.32 -18.84
C TYR A 171 -6.29 3.44 -19.12
N ARG A 172 -5.82 4.67 -19.35
CA ARG A 172 -6.67 5.85 -19.55
C ARG A 172 -7.69 5.67 -20.69
N ARG A 173 -7.29 4.99 -21.77
CA ARG A 173 -8.18 4.70 -22.92
C ARG A 173 -9.32 3.73 -22.62
N PHE A 174 -9.27 3.04 -21.48
CA PHE A 174 -10.29 2.09 -21.03
C PHE A 174 -11.15 2.65 -19.89
N GLU A 175 -11.02 3.93 -19.56
CA GLU A 175 -11.90 4.59 -18.60
C GLU A 175 -13.34 4.56 -19.10
N ARG A 176 -14.27 4.19 -18.21
CA ARG A 176 -15.70 4.31 -18.47
C ARG A 176 -16.04 5.79 -18.54
N GLN A 177 -16.67 6.20 -19.64
CA GLN A 177 -17.27 7.52 -19.79
C GLN A 177 -18.42 7.71 -18.80
#